data_AF-A0A5C4K650-F1
#
_entry.id   AF-A0A5C4K650-F1
#
_cell.length_a   1.000
_cell.length_b   1.000
_cell.length_c   1.000
_cell.angle_alpha   90.00
_cell.angle_beta   90.00
_cell.angle_gamma   90.00
#
_symmetry.space_group_name_H-M   'P 1'
#
loop_
_entity.id
_entity.type
_entity.pdbx_description
1 polymer ?
#
loop_
_entity_poly.entity_id
_entity_poly.type
_entity_poly.pdbx_seq_one_letter_code
_entity_poly.pdbx_strand_id
1 'polypeptide(L)'
;MKTTMTRTFAPAALAAAALLAPASAAVGAAVPGPIEGTFTLSCPGFKVVLSAEGKIGVIGLPGDREKMIWPGLSVTVTNKSGESVSYTGAAGVTHIQYLDGGGQFVTATGPNLITVPRANGHPVGVFFTTGNVSWTLDPKGREVGDMFSGSGTVTDVCAALAG
;
A
#
# COMPACT_ATOMS: atom_id res chain seq x y z
N MET A 1 0.15 49.63 72.36
CA MET A 1 -0.93 48.65 72.09
C MET A 1 -0.70 48.07 70.72
N LYS A 2 -0.51 46.74 70.65
CA LYS A 2 -0.27 45.97 69.42
C LYS A 2 -1.64 45.65 68.79
N THR A 3 -1.80 45.91 67.50
CA THR A 3 -2.97 45.43 66.75
C THR A 3 -2.50 44.62 65.55
N THR A 4 -3.12 43.45 65.46
CA THR A 4 -2.62 42.21 64.90
C THR A 4 -2.86 42.12 63.39
N MET A 5 -1.82 41.62 62.71
CA MET A 5 -1.79 41.23 61.31
C MET A 5 -2.62 39.96 61.09
N THR A 6 -3.74 40.06 60.39
CA THR A 6 -4.54 38.88 59.98
C THR A 6 -4.18 38.50 58.56
N ARG A 7 -3.27 37.52 58.42
CA ARG A 7 -2.96 36.82 57.18
C ARG A 7 -4.10 35.84 56.86
N THR A 8 -4.89 36.13 55.84
CA THR A 8 -5.88 35.20 55.30
C THR A 8 -5.21 34.38 54.18
N PHE A 9 -4.90 33.12 54.48
CA PHE A 9 -4.50 32.13 53.48
C PHE A 9 -5.74 31.66 52.70
N ALA A 10 -5.79 31.94 51.40
CA ALA A 10 -6.78 31.34 50.51
C ALA A 10 -6.24 29.98 50.01
N PRO A 11 -7.01 28.88 50.09
CA PRO A 11 -6.60 27.60 49.54
C PRO A 11 -6.67 27.64 48.01
N ALA A 12 -5.53 27.45 47.36
CA ALA A 12 -5.43 27.25 45.92
C ALA A 12 -6.01 25.86 45.57
N ALA A 13 -7.21 25.83 44.99
CA ALA A 13 -7.76 24.63 44.38
C ALA A 13 -7.02 24.37 43.05
N LEU A 14 -6.10 23.39 43.03
CA LEU A 14 -5.55 22.86 41.78
C LEU A 14 -6.66 22.09 41.04
N ALA A 15 -7.20 22.70 39.99
CA ALA A 15 -8.00 21.99 38.99
C ALA A 15 -7.06 21.16 38.10
N ALA A 16 -6.95 19.87 38.39
CA ALA A 16 -6.31 18.91 37.49
C ALA A 16 -7.28 18.60 36.33
N ALA A 17 -7.24 19.41 35.27
CA ALA A 17 -7.88 19.08 34.01
C ALA A 17 -7.08 17.94 33.34
N ALA A 18 -7.51 16.70 33.58
CA ALA A 18 -7.03 15.56 32.82
C ALA A 18 -7.48 15.73 31.36
N LEU A 19 -6.56 16.15 30.50
CA LEU A 19 -6.71 16.10 29.05
C LEU A 19 -6.81 14.61 28.65
N LEU A 20 -8.04 14.11 28.60
CA LEU A 20 -8.35 12.89 27.87
C LEU A 20 -8.10 13.20 26.39
N ALA A 21 -6.89 12.94 25.92
CA ALA A 21 -6.63 12.85 24.49
C ALA A 21 -7.61 11.79 23.93
N PRO A 22 -8.38 12.08 22.88
CA PRO A 22 -9.21 11.07 22.26
C PRO A 22 -8.28 9.98 21.76
N ALA A 23 -8.31 8.82 22.41
CA ALA A 23 -7.72 7.62 21.86
C ALA A 23 -8.40 7.40 20.50
N SER A 24 -7.69 7.66 19.41
CA SER A 24 -8.17 7.36 18.07
C SER A 24 -8.57 5.89 18.08
N ALA A 25 -9.87 5.62 17.86
CA ALA A 25 -10.38 4.27 17.81
C ALA A 25 -9.53 3.48 16.81
N ALA A 26 -8.92 2.40 17.30
CA ALA A 26 -8.18 1.49 16.42
C ALA A 26 -9.16 0.98 15.37
N VAL A 27 -8.97 1.42 14.12
CA VAL A 27 -9.75 0.95 12.98
C VAL A 27 -9.45 -0.54 12.86
N GLY A 28 -10.44 -1.39 13.17
CA GLY A 28 -10.26 -2.83 13.12
C GLY A 28 -9.81 -3.25 11.73
N ALA A 29 -8.74 -4.05 11.65
CA ALA A 29 -8.25 -4.59 10.38
C ALA A 29 -9.38 -5.37 9.70
N ALA A 30 -9.72 -5.03 8.45
CA ALA A 30 -10.66 -5.81 7.68
C ALA A 30 -10.08 -7.23 7.47
N VAL A 31 -10.84 -8.26 7.86
CA VAL A 31 -10.48 -9.65 7.57
C VAL A 31 -10.42 -9.83 6.05
N PRO A 32 -9.35 -10.42 5.49
CA PRO A 32 -9.26 -10.62 4.04
C PRO A 32 -10.48 -11.35 3.48
N GLY A 33 -11.14 -10.71 2.52
CA GLY A 33 -12.29 -11.24 1.80
C GLY A 33 -11.86 -11.98 0.53
N PRO A 34 -12.74 -12.81 -0.06
CA PRO A 34 -12.45 -13.48 -1.32
C PRO A 34 -12.29 -12.46 -2.45
N ILE A 35 -11.41 -12.77 -3.41
CA ILE A 35 -11.32 -12.11 -4.71
C ILE A 35 -11.44 -13.20 -5.78
N GLU A 36 -12.33 -13.00 -6.74
CA GLU A 36 -12.46 -13.81 -7.95
C GLU A 36 -12.88 -12.87 -9.08
N GLY A 37 -12.15 -12.86 -10.17
CA GLY A 37 -12.52 -12.02 -11.30
C GLY A 37 -11.49 -11.94 -12.40
N THR A 38 -11.90 -11.28 -13.48
CA THR A 38 -11.05 -10.98 -14.62
C THR A 38 -10.92 -9.48 -14.83
N PHE A 39 -9.70 -9.03 -15.10
CA PHE A 39 -9.36 -7.61 -15.27
C PHE A 39 -8.56 -7.45 -16.56
N THR A 40 -8.86 -6.41 -17.34
CA THR A 40 -8.05 -6.08 -18.51
C THR A 40 -6.95 -5.10 -18.11
N LEU A 41 -5.70 -5.50 -18.32
CA LEU A 41 -4.52 -4.69 -18.03
C LEU A 41 -3.85 -4.24 -19.33
N SER A 42 -3.19 -3.09 -19.28
CA SER A 42 -2.47 -2.53 -20.43
C SER A 42 -1.00 -2.89 -20.34
N CYS A 43 -0.46 -3.46 -21.41
CA CYS A 43 0.96 -3.62 -21.67
C CYS A 43 1.40 -2.64 -22.79
N PRO A 44 2.70 -2.48 -23.06
CA PRO A 44 3.16 -1.65 -24.15
C PRO A 44 2.73 -2.22 -25.49
N GLY A 45 1.78 -1.57 -26.16
CA GLY A 45 1.32 -1.96 -27.50
C GLY A 45 0.21 -3.02 -27.54
N PHE A 46 -0.12 -3.66 -26.42
CA PHE A 46 -1.18 -4.67 -26.35
C PHE A 46 -1.87 -4.72 -24.99
N LYS A 47 -2.93 -5.52 -24.88
CA LYS A 47 -3.68 -5.73 -23.63
C LYS A 47 -3.58 -7.19 -23.22
N VAL A 48 -3.61 -7.42 -21.92
CA VAL A 48 -3.67 -8.76 -21.31
C VAL A 48 -4.89 -8.87 -20.41
N VAL A 49 -5.36 -10.09 -20.21
CA VAL A 49 -6.44 -10.44 -19.28
C VAL A 49 -5.79 -11.09 -18.07
N LEU A 50 -5.96 -10.48 -16.90
CA LEU A 50 -5.64 -11.04 -15.61
C LEU A 50 -6.85 -11.79 -15.08
N SER A 51 -6.73 -13.08 -14.79
CA SER A 51 -7.66 -13.84 -13.95
C SER A 51 -7.06 -13.97 -12.56
N ALA A 52 -7.80 -13.58 -11.52
CA ALA A 52 -7.35 -13.64 -10.14
C ALA A 52 -8.35 -14.41 -9.28
N GLU A 53 -7.84 -15.27 -8.41
CA GLU A 53 -8.60 -15.99 -7.38
C GLU A 53 -7.82 -15.99 -6.07
N GLY A 54 -8.50 -15.86 -4.93
CA GLY A 54 -7.87 -16.00 -3.61
C GLY A 54 -8.53 -15.08 -2.61
N LYS A 55 -7.72 -14.36 -1.83
CA LYS A 55 -8.20 -13.37 -0.86
C LYS A 55 -7.43 -12.06 -0.96
N ILE A 56 -8.10 -10.97 -0.66
CA ILE A 56 -7.52 -9.63 -0.53
C ILE A 56 -7.97 -8.99 0.78
N GLY A 57 -7.04 -8.33 1.47
CA GLY A 57 -7.34 -7.50 2.63
C GLY A 57 -6.63 -6.16 2.53
N VAL A 58 -7.34 -5.09 2.86
CA VAL A 58 -6.79 -3.73 2.96
C VAL A 58 -6.87 -3.29 4.41
N ILE A 59 -5.73 -2.88 4.97
CA ILE A 59 -5.60 -2.54 6.38
C ILE A 59 -5.03 -1.12 6.48
N GLY A 60 -5.84 -0.18 6.93
CA GLY A 60 -5.38 1.15 7.31
C GLY A 60 -4.49 1.09 8.54
N LEU A 61 -3.39 1.82 8.52
CA LEU A 61 -2.42 1.93 9.61
C LEU A 61 -2.29 3.39 10.06
N PRO A 62 -1.89 3.66 11.32
CA PRO A 62 -1.69 5.03 11.78
C PRO A 62 -0.67 5.81 10.92
N GLY A 63 -0.92 7.10 10.70
CA GLY A 63 -0.01 8.02 10.00
C GLY A 63 0.00 7.83 8.49
N ASP A 64 -1.18 7.88 7.85
CA ASP A 64 -1.36 7.84 6.39
C ASP A 64 -0.63 6.67 5.72
N ARG A 65 -0.80 5.49 6.33
CA ARG A 65 -0.23 4.25 5.83
C ARG A 65 -1.33 3.23 5.60
N GLU A 66 -1.10 2.37 4.62
CA GLU A 66 -1.99 1.28 4.27
C GLU A 66 -1.16 0.03 4.00
N LYS A 67 -1.76 -1.13 4.28
CA LYS A 67 -1.19 -2.42 3.95
C LYS A 67 -2.22 -3.25 3.19
N MET A 68 -1.85 -3.70 1.99
CA MET A 68 -2.60 -4.66 1.22
C MET A 68 -1.96 -6.04 1.35
N ILE A 69 -2.78 -7.05 1.62
CA ILE A 69 -2.37 -8.45 1.75
C ILE A 69 -3.19 -9.32 0.82
N TRP A 70 -2.54 -10.32 0.21
CA TRP A 70 -3.14 -11.16 -0.82
C TRP A 70 -2.96 -12.65 -0.51
N PRO A 71 -3.52 -13.19 0.60
CA PRO A 71 -3.19 -14.54 1.03
C PRO A 71 -3.76 -15.59 0.06
N GLY A 72 -2.88 -16.44 -0.47
CA GLY A 72 -3.24 -17.55 -1.35
C GLY A 72 -3.70 -17.10 -2.73
N LEU A 73 -3.28 -15.91 -3.17
CA LEU A 73 -3.64 -15.35 -4.47
C LEU A 73 -3.04 -16.21 -5.59
N SER A 74 -3.90 -16.66 -6.49
CA SER A 74 -3.52 -17.26 -7.76
C SER A 74 -3.92 -16.32 -8.88
N VAL A 75 -2.96 -16.01 -9.74
CA VAL A 75 -3.14 -15.10 -10.88
C VAL A 75 -2.66 -15.77 -12.15
N THR A 76 -3.42 -15.59 -13.22
CA THR A 76 -3.03 -15.97 -14.58
C THR A 76 -3.17 -14.74 -15.47
N VAL A 77 -2.10 -14.39 -16.17
CA VAL A 77 -2.08 -13.27 -17.12
C VAL A 77 -1.99 -13.86 -18.52
N THR A 78 -2.96 -13.54 -19.37
CA THR A 78 -3.09 -14.11 -20.71
C THR A 78 -3.13 -13.02 -21.77
N ASN A 79 -2.37 -13.16 -22.87
CA ASN A 79 -2.44 -12.25 -24.01
C ASN A 79 -3.52 -12.69 -25.03
N LYS A 80 -3.70 -11.91 -26.10
CA LYS A 80 -4.72 -12.20 -27.13
C LYS A 80 -4.43 -13.47 -27.94
N SER A 81 -3.18 -13.90 -28.06
CA SER A 81 -2.82 -15.15 -28.77
C SER A 81 -3.06 -16.40 -27.92
N GLY A 82 -3.37 -16.23 -26.62
CA GLY A 82 -3.64 -17.33 -25.68
C GLY A 82 -2.41 -17.76 -24.88
N GLU A 83 -1.26 -17.12 -25.09
CA GLU A 83 -0.09 -17.32 -24.25
C GLU A 83 -0.35 -16.77 -22.85
N SER A 84 0.12 -17.49 -21.83
CA SER A 84 -0.16 -17.13 -20.44
C SER A 84 0.99 -17.42 -19.50
N VAL A 85 1.04 -16.63 -18.42
CA VAL A 85 1.92 -16.84 -17.27
C VAL A 85 1.05 -16.92 -16.03
N SER A 86 1.29 -17.92 -15.18
CA SER A 86 0.55 -18.13 -13.94
C SER A 86 1.46 -18.07 -12.72
N TYR A 87 0.97 -17.45 -11.66
CA TYR A 87 1.59 -17.41 -10.34
C TYR A 87 0.56 -17.88 -9.32
N THR A 88 0.81 -19.01 -8.67
CA THR A 88 -0.12 -19.63 -7.72
C THR A 88 0.36 -19.48 -6.29
N GLY A 89 -0.59 -19.32 -5.37
CA GLY A 89 -0.30 -19.25 -3.94
C GLY A 89 0.58 -18.07 -3.53
N ALA A 90 0.56 -16.97 -4.30
CA ALA A 90 1.22 -15.73 -3.89
C ALA A 90 0.62 -15.25 -2.56
N ALA A 91 1.49 -14.77 -1.68
CA ALA A 91 1.13 -14.28 -0.35
C ALA A 91 1.93 -13.00 -0.01
N GLY A 92 2.13 -12.16 -1.03
CA GLY A 92 2.82 -10.90 -0.88
C GLY A 92 2.06 -9.89 -0.03
N VAL A 93 2.82 -8.92 0.45
CA VAL A 93 2.33 -7.77 1.21
C VAL A 93 2.80 -6.50 0.53
N THR A 94 1.88 -5.60 0.23
CA THR A 94 2.19 -4.26 -0.28
C THR A 94 1.93 -3.23 0.82
N HIS A 95 2.92 -2.41 1.13
CA HIS A 95 2.81 -1.28 2.04
C HIS A 95 2.73 -0.01 1.20
N ILE A 96 1.76 0.85 1.50
CA ILE A 96 1.64 2.18 0.90
C ILE A 96 1.80 3.19 2.03
N GLN A 97 2.69 4.15 1.82
CA GLN A 97 2.77 5.36 2.62
C GLN A 97 2.34 6.53 1.73
N TYR A 98 1.27 7.22 2.10
CA TYR A 98 0.86 8.43 1.42
C TYR A 98 1.78 9.57 1.85
N LEU A 99 2.31 10.31 0.88
CA LEU A 99 3.30 11.37 1.08
C LEU A 99 2.63 12.75 1.07
N ASP A 100 3.27 13.70 1.74
CA ASP A 100 2.90 15.11 1.64
C ASP A 100 2.89 15.55 0.17
N GLY A 101 1.81 16.20 -0.25
CA GLY A 101 1.59 16.59 -1.65
C GLY A 101 0.83 15.56 -2.50
N GLY A 102 0.44 14.42 -1.92
CA GLY A 102 -0.47 13.45 -2.55
C GLY A 102 0.21 12.31 -3.30
N GLY A 103 1.54 12.20 -3.21
CA GLY A 103 2.29 11.06 -3.75
C GLY A 103 2.16 9.81 -2.88
N GLN A 104 2.79 8.72 -3.31
CA GLN A 104 2.82 7.45 -2.57
C GLN A 104 4.22 6.87 -2.60
N PHE A 105 4.71 6.39 -1.48
CA PHE A 105 5.85 5.47 -1.42
C PHE A 105 5.32 4.06 -1.21
N VAL A 106 5.64 3.15 -2.12
CA VAL A 106 5.11 1.79 -2.14
C VAL A 106 6.24 0.79 -1.94
N THR A 107 6.05 -0.17 -1.04
CA THR A 107 6.97 -1.28 -0.80
C THR A 107 6.23 -2.61 -0.89
N ALA A 108 6.58 -3.41 -1.89
CA ALA A 108 6.15 -4.79 -2.04
C ALA A 108 7.15 -5.75 -1.39
N THR A 109 6.65 -6.63 -0.52
CA THR A 109 7.43 -7.67 0.15
C THR A 109 6.85 -9.05 -0.19
N GLY A 110 7.73 -9.99 -0.54
CA GLY A 110 7.36 -11.33 -1.00
C GLY A 110 6.80 -11.32 -2.44
N PRO A 111 6.10 -12.38 -2.85
CA PRO A 111 5.55 -12.50 -4.20
C PRO A 111 4.32 -11.59 -4.39
N ASN A 112 4.44 -10.56 -5.21
CA ASN A 112 3.35 -9.63 -5.55
C ASN A 112 3.23 -9.48 -7.07
N LEU A 113 2.00 -9.44 -7.58
CA LEU A 113 1.71 -8.95 -8.92
C LEU A 113 1.32 -7.47 -8.81
N ILE A 114 2.07 -6.59 -9.45
CA ILE A 114 1.88 -5.14 -9.38
C ILE A 114 1.62 -4.57 -10.78
N THR A 115 0.85 -3.49 -10.85
CA THR A 115 0.66 -2.73 -12.08
C THR A 115 1.30 -1.37 -11.90
N VAL A 116 2.21 -1.01 -12.80
CA VAL A 116 2.85 0.30 -12.80
C VAL A 116 2.32 1.10 -14.00
N PRO A 117 1.68 2.27 -13.78
CA PRO A 117 1.22 3.12 -14.86
C PRO A 117 2.41 3.77 -15.59
N ARG A 118 2.19 4.18 -16.84
CA ARG A 118 3.24 4.82 -17.65
C ARG A 118 3.76 6.10 -16.96
N ALA A 119 5.07 6.17 -16.74
CA ALA A 119 5.71 7.30 -16.09
C ALA A 119 7.19 7.41 -16.43
N ASN A 120 7.72 8.62 -16.66
CA ASN A 120 9.17 8.92 -16.72
C ASN A 120 10.05 7.94 -17.55
N GLY A 121 9.54 7.41 -18.66
CA GLY A 121 10.25 6.43 -19.50
C GLY A 121 9.98 4.97 -19.14
N HIS A 122 9.36 4.69 -17.99
CA HIS A 122 8.82 3.40 -17.61
C HIS A 122 7.54 3.10 -18.42
N PRO A 123 7.50 2.00 -19.19
CA PRO A 123 6.29 1.59 -19.87
C PRO A 123 5.16 1.32 -18.87
N VAL A 124 3.90 1.50 -19.30
CA VAL A 124 2.79 0.87 -18.56
C VAL A 124 3.03 -0.64 -18.56
N GLY A 125 2.91 -1.30 -17.42
CA GLY A 125 3.21 -2.71 -17.38
C GLY A 125 2.67 -3.45 -16.16
N VAL A 126 2.75 -4.77 -16.29
CA VAL A 126 2.41 -5.73 -15.25
C VAL A 126 3.71 -6.40 -14.85
N PHE A 127 4.02 -6.37 -13.56
CA PHE A 127 5.27 -6.90 -13.03
C PHE A 127 5.00 -7.89 -11.92
N PHE A 128 5.76 -8.98 -11.90
CA PHE A 128 5.79 -9.90 -10.78
C PHE A 128 7.06 -9.66 -9.97
N THR A 129 6.89 -9.24 -8.73
CA THR A 129 7.98 -8.94 -7.81
C THR A 129 8.14 -10.03 -6.76
N THR A 130 9.37 -10.34 -6.37
CA THR A 130 9.67 -11.16 -5.19
C THR A 130 10.73 -10.50 -4.31
N GLY A 131 10.86 -10.89 -3.04
CA GLY A 131 11.81 -10.26 -2.12
C GLY A 131 11.31 -8.91 -1.59
N ASN A 132 12.13 -7.86 -1.65
CA ASN A 132 11.73 -6.51 -1.23
C ASN A 132 11.95 -5.53 -2.39
N VAL A 133 10.87 -4.95 -2.90
CA VAL A 133 10.87 -4.01 -4.03
C VAL A 133 10.11 -2.76 -3.64
N SER A 134 10.67 -1.58 -3.88
CA SER A 134 10.03 -0.31 -3.59
C SER A 134 10.12 0.68 -4.74
N TRP A 135 9.10 1.52 -4.87
CA TRP A 135 8.98 2.59 -5.87
C TRP A 135 8.15 3.76 -5.32
N THR A 136 8.25 4.92 -5.96
CA THR A 136 7.51 6.13 -5.56
C THR A 136 6.60 6.57 -6.69
N LEU A 137 5.35 6.91 -6.37
CA LEU A 137 4.38 7.49 -7.29
C LEU A 137 4.15 8.97 -6.95
N ASP A 138 4.04 9.80 -7.98
CA ASP A 138 3.61 11.19 -7.87
C ASP A 138 2.09 11.30 -7.62
N PRO A 139 1.54 12.51 -7.39
CA PRO A 139 0.11 12.70 -7.13
C PRO A 139 -0.81 12.34 -8.31
N LYS A 140 -0.26 12.13 -9.50
CA LYS A 140 -0.97 11.64 -10.69
C LYS A 140 -0.82 10.11 -10.84
N GLY A 141 -0.26 9.44 -9.85
CA GLY A 141 0.02 8.02 -9.84
C GLY A 141 1.20 7.61 -10.70
N ARG A 142 2.03 8.54 -11.18
CA ARG A 142 3.16 8.23 -12.08
C ARG A 142 4.41 7.93 -11.27
N GLU A 143 5.10 6.84 -11.58
CA GLU A 143 6.37 6.51 -10.95
C GLU A 143 7.43 7.62 -11.13
N VAL A 144 8.14 7.97 -10.05
CA VAL A 144 9.16 9.03 -9.98
C VAL A 144 10.42 8.52 -9.27
N GLY A 145 11.58 9.04 -9.69
CA GLY A 145 12.87 8.61 -9.17
C GLY A 145 13.38 7.35 -9.87
N ASP A 146 14.04 6.47 -9.12
CA ASP A 146 14.49 5.17 -9.61
C ASP A 146 13.28 4.22 -9.75
N MET A 147 13.11 3.61 -10.93
CA MET A 147 11.97 2.77 -11.32
C MET A 147 11.64 1.69 -10.27
N PHE A 148 12.63 0.88 -9.90
CA PHE A 148 12.51 -0.05 -8.78
C PHE A 148 13.80 -0.07 -7.98
N SER A 149 13.67 -0.19 -6.67
CA SER A 149 14.77 -0.30 -5.73
C SER A 149 14.54 -1.44 -4.73
N GLY A 150 15.60 -1.87 -4.04
CA GLY A 150 15.55 -2.92 -3.02
C GLY A 150 16.31 -4.18 -3.40
N SER A 151 16.21 -5.20 -2.54
CA SER A 151 16.94 -6.47 -2.68
C SER A 151 16.13 -7.57 -3.39
N GLY A 152 14.95 -7.24 -3.90
CA GLY A 152 14.06 -8.14 -4.60
C GLY A 152 14.35 -8.34 -6.08
N THR A 153 13.50 -9.12 -6.73
CA THR A 153 13.49 -9.29 -8.18
C THR A 153 12.23 -8.71 -8.77
N VAL A 154 12.32 -8.23 -10.01
CA VAL A 154 11.21 -7.70 -10.79
C VAL A 154 11.19 -8.42 -12.13
N THR A 155 10.08 -9.10 -12.43
CA THR A 155 9.86 -9.77 -13.72
C THR A 155 8.84 -8.97 -14.52
N ASP A 156 9.20 -8.55 -15.73
CA ASP A 156 8.27 -7.91 -16.66
C ASP A 156 7.37 -8.96 -17.32
N VAL A 157 6.12 -9.04 -16.85
CA VAL A 157 5.11 -9.99 -17.37
C VAL A 157 4.65 -9.58 -18.76
N CYS A 158 4.66 -8.29 -19.06
CA CYS A 158 4.35 -7.81 -20.40
C CYS A 158 5.42 -8.23 -21.40
N ALA A 159 6.71 -8.07 -21.08
CA ALA A 159 7.78 -8.54 -21.95
C ALA A 159 7.73 -10.06 -22.18
N ALA A 160 7.39 -10.83 -21.15
CA ALA A 160 7.24 -12.28 -21.25
C ALA A 160 6.08 -12.73 -22.16
N LEU A 161 5.08 -11.87 -22.37
CA LEU A 161 3.89 -12.13 -23.18
C LEU A 161 3.87 -11.33 -24.50
N ALA A 162 4.95 -10.61 -24.80
CA ALA A 162 5.12 -9.86 -26.03
C ALA A 162 5.59 -10.83 -27.14
N GLY A 163 4.62 -11.57 -27.69
CA GLY A 163 4.81 -12.40 -28.89
C GLY A 163 4.87 -11.59 -30.18
#